data_AF-A0A951RUG2-F1
#
_entry.id   AF-A0A951RUG2-F1
#
_cell.length_a   1.000
_cell.length_b   1.000
_cell.length_c   1.000
_cell.angle_alpha   90.00
_cell.angle_beta   90.00
_cell.angle_gamma   90.00
#
_symmetry.space_group_name_H-M   'P 1'
#
loop_
_entity.id
_entity.type
_entity.pdbx_description
1 polymer ?
#
loop_
_entity_poly.entity_id
_entity_poly.type
_entity_poly.pdbx_seq_one_letter_code
_entity_poly.pdbx_strand_id
1 'polypeptide(L)'
;MKSISKSLTALFFLSLVAACTKVDKLPFYENGKAVSLTSSVTTISPSAADSNAVVLKLSWSNPEYATDSANQKFVMEMDADANFSAPKRFEVLGALEYSFTGKTLNDMLADFGFTPGQPFSINIRVISSYANNNERYTSNVVKVNMTPYLIPLTLTPSTMGPLVLNVSNASSEAISFTWNSSGYGSNTIYYALQIDKAGGDFSSPQIIKYGTGNSGSITVNDLNTYAINAGVTGGQTNDLQFRIVSYLDDAYTNPLVKSAAISITTTTYVPIPDNLYIVGDATLGWWNNPVPVPAQQFTKVDAYSFSINVWLIAGGSYLFLPVNGSWDHKYGGATDGTESGGATLLKDGAVPGSNTPAPATTGVYKITVNFQTNKFTVTQVQVPDNLFIVGDATPGGWSNPVPVPSQQFTKIDAATFALVVHLNAGGSYLLLPENGSWDHKFGGSTDGTESGGGALKADGAVPGSNTPAPATSGMYKIEVSFATNTYTVTPYTGPDQLFIVGDATPGGWSNPVPIPTQQFTQLSGSEFTLDLQLTAGGSYLFLPMNGSWDHKFGGATDGTETGGATLLADGAVPGSNTPAPATTGNYRINVNFLTGKYKVTPL
;
A
#
# COMPACT_ATOMS: atom_id res chain seq x y z
N MET A 1 -13.12 75.58 -36.88
CA MET A 1 -13.62 76.60 -37.86
C MET A 1 -15.09 76.84 -37.50
N LYS A 2 -15.50 78.04 -37.03
CA LYS A 2 -16.06 79.13 -37.88
C LYS A 2 -17.01 78.54 -38.94
N SER A 3 -18.31 78.83 -39.02
CA SER A 3 -19.03 80.10 -38.82
C SER A 3 -20.56 79.83 -38.98
N ILE A 4 -21.46 80.60 -38.35
CA ILE A 4 -22.34 81.62 -39.00
C ILE A 4 -23.38 80.99 -39.98
N SER A 5 -24.69 81.26 -39.97
CA SER A 5 -25.51 82.24 -39.26
C SER A 5 -26.98 82.18 -39.72
N LYS A 6 -27.89 82.76 -38.91
CA LYS A 6 -28.91 83.79 -39.26
C LYS A 6 -29.88 83.48 -40.43
N SER A 7 -31.19 83.71 -40.37
CA SER A 7 -32.06 84.48 -39.47
C SER A 7 -33.50 84.15 -39.87
N LEU A 8 -34.43 84.09 -38.92
CA LEU A 8 -35.77 84.68 -39.13
C LEU A 8 -36.44 84.99 -37.79
N THR A 9 -36.83 86.25 -37.66
CA THR A 9 -37.39 86.90 -36.48
C THR A 9 -38.87 86.53 -36.27
N ALA A 10 -39.31 86.55 -35.01
CA ALA A 10 -40.69 86.48 -34.47
C ALA A 10 -41.22 85.08 -34.10
N LEU A 11 -41.26 84.77 -32.79
CA LEU A 11 -42.25 83.84 -32.24
C LEU A 11 -42.66 84.21 -30.80
N PHE A 12 -43.80 84.91 -30.75
CA PHE A 12 -44.89 84.85 -29.79
C PHE A 12 -44.71 84.09 -28.46
N PHE A 13 -44.93 84.83 -27.38
CA PHE A 13 -45.52 84.40 -26.10
C PHE A 13 -46.68 83.40 -26.31
N LEU A 14 -46.51 82.09 -26.01
CA LEU A 14 -47.61 81.18 -25.66
C LEU A 14 -47.09 79.79 -25.24
N SER A 15 -47.29 79.38 -23.97
CA SER A 15 -47.53 77.97 -23.57
C SER A 15 -47.56 77.82 -22.06
N LEU A 16 -48.73 78.10 -21.45
CA LEU A 16 -49.00 77.77 -20.05
C LEU A 16 -50.48 77.39 -19.86
N VAL A 17 -51.01 76.44 -20.65
CA VAL A 17 -52.09 75.51 -20.23
C VAL A 17 -52.20 74.35 -21.24
N ALA A 18 -51.70 73.16 -20.91
CA ALA A 18 -52.09 71.92 -21.58
C ALA A 18 -51.66 70.72 -20.73
N ALA A 19 -52.57 70.18 -19.91
CA ALA A 19 -52.65 68.74 -19.58
C ALA A 19 -53.73 68.49 -18.50
N CYS A 20 -54.96 68.27 -18.93
CA CYS A 20 -55.95 67.46 -18.20
C CYS A 20 -56.95 66.93 -19.23
N THR A 21 -56.59 65.85 -19.92
CA THR A 21 -57.59 65.00 -20.57
C THR A 21 -58.26 64.17 -19.47
N LYS A 22 -59.59 64.27 -19.39
CA LYS A 22 -60.39 63.44 -18.49
C LYS A 22 -60.23 61.98 -18.91
N VAL A 23 -59.66 61.15 -18.05
CA VAL A 23 -59.57 59.70 -18.28
C VAL A 23 -60.99 59.13 -18.40
N ASP A 24 -61.23 58.30 -19.40
CA ASP A 24 -62.49 57.59 -19.57
C ASP A 24 -62.84 56.79 -18.31
N LYS A 25 -64.13 56.59 -18.02
CA LYS A 25 -64.56 55.74 -16.90
C LYS A 25 -63.93 54.35 -17.08
N LEU A 26 -63.08 53.94 -16.13
CA LEU A 26 -62.57 52.58 -16.08
C LEU A 26 -63.76 51.60 -16.07
N PRO A 27 -63.72 50.53 -16.89
CA PRO A 27 -64.78 49.53 -16.90
C PRO A 27 -64.96 48.94 -15.50
N PHE A 28 -66.20 48.96 -15.01
CA PHE A 28 -66.59 48.29 -13.78
C PHE A 28 -66.90 46.83 -14.12
N TYR A 29 -66.07 45.91 -13.64
CA TYR A 29 -66.32 44.48 -13.75
C TYR A 29 -67.06 44.01 -12.50
N GLU A 30 -68.16 43.27 -12.67
CA GLU A 30 -68.89 42.72 -11.52
C GLU A 30 -68.03 41.74 -10.73
N ASN A 31 -68.20 41.70 -9.41
CA ASN A 31 -67.50 40.73 -8.58
C ASN A 31 -68.01 39.30 -8.86
N GLY A 32 -67.10 38.33 -8.84
CA GLY A 32 -67.47 36.90 -8.92
C GLY A 32 -68.02 36.33 -7.61
N LYS A 33 -68.22 35.02 -7.59
CA LYS A 33 -68.69 34.21 -6.46
C LYS A 33 -67.63 33.19 -6.04
N ALA A 34 -67.70 32.74 -4.79
CA ALA A 34 -66.88 31.63 -4.32
C ALA A 34 -67.22 30.33 -5.07
N VAL A 35 -66.19 29.61 -5.50
CA VAL A 35 -66.35 28.33 -6.18
C VAL A 35 -66.62 27.20 -5.19
N SER A 36 -67.43 26.21 -5.57
CA SER A 36 -67.62 24.98 -4.80
C SER A 36 -66.67 23.91 -5.31
N LEU A 37 -65.75 23.45 -4.45
CA LEU A 37 -64.73 22.44 -4.78
C LEU A 37 -65.25 21.03 -4.49
N THR A 38 -65.01 20.13 -5.44
CA THR A 38 -65.27 18.69 -5.34
C THR A 38 -64.01 17.89 -5.69
N SER A 39 -63.88 16.71 -5.10
CA SER A 39 -62.80 15.75 -5.37
C SER A 39 -63.38 14.47 -5.92
N SER A 40 -62.71 13.84 -6.88
CA SER A 40 -63.09 12.54 -7.43
C SER A 40 -63.00 11.40 -6.41
N VAL A 41 -62.19 11.57 -5.36
CA VAL A 41 -61.91 10.55 -4.33
C VAL A 41 -61.69 11.20 -2.97
N THR A 42 -61.92 10.43 -1.89
CA THR A 42 -61.66 10.84 -0.51
C THR A 42 -60.42 10.18 0.08
N THR A 43 -59.86 9.16 -0.59
CA THR A 43 -58.64 8.45 -0.18
C THR A 43 -57.83 8.05 -1.41
N ILE A 44 -56.51 8.18 -1.34
CA ILE A 44 -55.54 7.86 -2.40
C ILE A 44 -54.38 7.09 -1.78
N SER A 45 -54.07 5.92 -2.32
CA SER A 45 -52.93 5.09 -1.91
C SER A 45 -52.29 4.45 -3.14
N PRO A 46 -51.66 5.26 -4.01
CA PRO A 46 -51.07 4.76 -5.25
C PRO A 46 -49.82 3.94 -4.96
N SER A 47 -49.54 2.99 -5.84
CA SER A 47 -48.28 2.25 -5.87
C SER A 47 -47.30 2.91 -6.85
N ALA A 48 -46.05 2.42 -6.88
CA ALA A 48 -45.09 2.86 -7.88
C ALA A 48 -45.54 2.62 -9.33
N ALA A 49 -46.38 1.60 -9.58
CA ALA A 49 -46.93 1.34 -10.90
C ALA A 49 -47.93 2.43 -11.36
N ASP A 50 -48.55 3.13 -10.41
CA ASP A 50 -49.55 4.18 -10.67
C ASP A 50 -48.92 5.56 -10.87
N SER A 51 -47.58 5.66 -10.90
CA SER A 51 -46.84 6.94 -10.98
C SER A 51 -47.34 7.85 -12.10
N ASN A 52 -47.66 7.28 -13.27
CA ASN A 52 -48.13 8.02 -14.44
C ASN A 52 -49.66 8.05 -14.57
N ALA A 53 -50.40 7.32 -13.73
CA ALA A 53 -51.86 7.31 -13.75
C ALA A 53 -52.41 8.56 -13.05
N VAL A 54 -53.54 9.09 -13.54
CA VAL A 54 -54.31 10.11 -12.83
C VAL A 54 -55.00 9.46 -11.63
N VAL A 55 -54.71 9.95 -10.42
CA VAL A 55 -55.21 9.38 -9.16
C VAL A 55 -56.12 10.33 -8.39
N LEU A 56 -56.11 11.62 -8.75
CA LEU A 56 -56.98 12.64 -8.18
C LEU A 56 -57.41 13.61 -9.27
N LYS A 57 -58.72 13.80 -9.43
CA LYS A 57 -59.29 14.88 -10.22
C LYS A 57 -60.07 15.80 -9.29
N LEU A 58 -59.74 17.08 -9.33
CA LEU A 58 -60.46 18.15 -8.66
C LEU A 58 -61.29 18.92 -9.68
N SER A 59 -62.50 19.30 -9.30
CA SER A 59 -63.39 20.11 -10.13
C SER A 59 -64.11 21.15 -9.28
N TRP A 60 -64.33 22.34 -9.82
CA TRP A 60 -64.99 23.43 -9.10
C TRP A 60 -66.02 24.18 -9.97
N SER A 61 -67.01 24.80 -9.31
CA SER A 61 -68.04 25.59 -9.99
C SER A 61 -67.47 26.86 -10.64
N ASN A 62 -68.14 27.38 -11.66
CA ASN A 62 -67.76 28.64 -12.31
C ASN A 62 -67.87 29.81 -11.31
N PRO A 63 -66.83 30.67 -11.17
CA PRO A 63 -66.88 31.84 -10.28
C PRO A 63 -67.71 33.01 -10.83
N GLU A 64 -68.21 32.94 -12.06
CA GLU A 64 -69.07 33.95 -12.70
C GLU A 64 -68.45 35.37 -12.76
N TYR A 65 -67.12 35.47 -12.85
CA TYR A 65 -66.44 36.74 -13.12
C TYR A 65 -66.89 37.30 -14.47
N ALA A 66 -67.05 38.63 -14.57
CA ALA A 66 -67.41 39.36 -15.79
C ALA A 66 -66.22 39.48 -16.77
N THR A 67 -65.51 38.38 -17.01
CA THR A 67 -64.40 38.25 -17.95
C THR A 67 -64.49 36.92 -18.71
N ASP A 68 -63.75 36.79 -19.80
CA ASP A 68 -63.59 35.50 -20.48
C ASP A 68 -63.07 34.46 -19.49
N SER A 69 -63.69 33.27 -19.50
CA SER A 69 -63.24 32.11 -18.73
C SER A 69 -61.73 31.87 -18.84
N ALA A 70 -61.12 32.08 -20.01
CA ALA A 70 -59.68 31.93 -20.23
C ALA A 70 -58.81 32.86 -19.36
N ASN A 71 -59.37 33.99 -18.88
CA ASN A 71 -58.70 34.98 -18.04
C ASN A 71 -58.97 34.78 -16.54
N GLN A 72 -59.72 33.75 -16.16
CA GLN A 72 -59.96 33.42 -14.76
C GLN A 72 -58.77 32.65 -14.20
N LYS A 73 -58.24 33.11 -13.06
CA LYS A 73 -57.11 32.48 -12.39
C LYS A 73 -57.59 31.66 -11.19
N PHE A 74 -57.08 30.45 -11.07
CA PHE A 74 -57.32 29.57 -9.93
C PHE A 74 -55.99 29.18 -9.32
N VAL A 75 -55.89 29.29 -7.99
CA VAL A 75 -54.75 28.79 -7.22
C VAL A 75 -55.28 27.69 -6.31
N MET A 76 -54.92 26.45 -6.61
CA MET A 76 -55.16 25.32 -5.70
C MET A 76 -54.12 25.37 -4.59
N GLU A 77 -54.57 25.32 -3.35
CA GLU A 77 -53.74 25.19 -2.16
C GLU A 77 -53.98 23.83 -1.53
N MET A 78 -52.90 23.09 -1.30
CA MET A 78 -52.89 21.81 -0.60
C MET A 78 -51.98 21.89 0.62
N ASP A 79 -52.51 21.53 1.79
CA ASP A 79 -51.75 21.58 3.05
C ASP A 79 -52.29 20.53 4.04
N ALA A 80 -51.42 19.96 4.86
CA ALA A 80 -51.87 19.12 5.96
C ALA A 80 -52.40 19.94 7.14
N ASP A 81 -51.99 21.20 7.28
CA ASP A 81 -52.59 22.14 8.21
C ASP A 81 -53.92 22.68 7.65
N ALA A 82 -54.97 22.62 8.46
CA ALA A 82 -56.29 23.15 8.09
C ALA A 82 -56.28 24.67 7.92
N ASN A 83 -55.28 25.37 8.47
CA ASN A 83 -55.10 26.82 8.32
C ASN A 83 -54.34 27.20 7.04
N PHE A 84 -53.81 26.23 6.29
CA PHE A 84 -52.97 26.47 5.10
C PHE A 84 -51.80 27.41 5.42
N SER A 85 -51.02 27.06 6.45
CA SER A 85 -49.87 27.85 6.90
C SER A 85 -48.67 27.75 5.96
N ALA A 86 -48.51 26.62 5.25
CA ALA A 86 -47.45 26.39 4.27
C ALA A 86 -47.94 25.56 3.07
N PRO A 87 -48.95 26.04 2.32
CA PRO A 87 -49.60 25.23 1.30
C PRO A 87 -48.72 25.07 0.06
N LYS A 88 -48.76 23.89 -0.54
CA LYS A 88 -48.31 23.67 -1.91
C LYS A 88 -49.33 24.27 -2.88
N ARG A 89 -48.85 25.05 -3.84
CA ARG A 89 -49.67 25.85 -4.75
C ARG A 89 -49.58 25.34 -6.19
N PHE A 90 -50.73 25.21 -6.83
CA PHE A 90 -50.83 24.89 -8.26
C PHE A 90 -51.71 25.92 -8.94
N GLU A 91 -51.17 26.61 -9.95
CA GLU A 91 -51.92 27.62 -10.70
C GLU A 91 -52.59 26.99 -11.92
N VAL A 92 -53.84 27.37 -12.15
CA VAL A 92 -54.67 26.93 -13.28
C VAL A 92 -55.33 28.17 -13.89
N LEU A 93 -55.25 28.31 -15.21
CA LEU A 93 -55.88 29.40 -15.95
C LEU A 93 -57.04 28.86 -16.79
N GLY A 94 -58.21 29.42 -16.58
CA GLY A 94 -59.44 29.18 -17.36
C GLY A 94 -60.04 27.77 -17.40
N ALA A 95 -59.40 26.78 -16.77
CA ALA A 95 -59.97 25.46 -16.57
C ALA A 95 -60.70 25.38 -15.21
N LEU A 96 -61.81 24.63 -15.17
CA LEU A 96 -62.60 24.36 -13.96
C LEU A 96 -62.25 23.01 -13.31
N GLU A 97 -61.18 22.37 -13.77
CA GLU A 97 -60.71 21.10 -13.26
C GLU A 97 -59.19 20.98 -13.35
N TYR A 98 -58.63 20.11 -12.50
CA TYR A 98 -57.23 19.74 -12.55
C TYR A 98 -57.04 18.29 -12.12
N SER A 99 -56.12 17.58 -12.79
CA SER A 99 -55.82 16.17 -12.54
C SER A 99 -54.39 16.01 -12.07
N PHE A 100 -54.20 15.27 -10.98
CA PHE A 100 -52.88 14.92 -10.44
C PHE A 100 -52.55 13.47 -10.78
N THR A 101 -51.30 13.25 -11.20
CA THR A 101 -50.75 11.90 -11.32
C THR A 101 -50.30 11.37 -9.97
N GLY A 102 -50.17 10.04 -9.85
CA GLY A 102 -49.61 9.40 -8.66
C GLY A 102 -48.24 9.98 -8.28
N LYS A 103 -47.38 10.23 -9.28
CA LYS A 103 -46.06 10.82 -9.07
C LYS A 103 -46.14 12.24 -8.51
N THR A 104 -46.96 13.12 -9.08
CA THR A 104 -47.06 14.51 -8.62
C THR A 104 -47.52 14.58 -7.16
N LEU A 105 -48.48 13.75 -6.76
CA LEU A 105 -48.91 13.68 -5.36
C LEU A 105 -47.83 13.08 -4.47
N ASN A 106 -47.17 11.99 -4.90
CA ASN A 106 -46.12 11.36 -4.10
C ASN A 106 -44.95 12.31 -3.82
N ASP A 107 -44.52 13.06 -4.84
CA ASP A 107 -43.45 14.05 -4.70
C ASP A 107 -43.86 15.17 -3.72
N MET A 108 -45.11 15.64 -3.80
CA MET A 108 -45.66 16.63 -2.88
C MET A 108 -45.68 16.12 -1.43
N LEU A 109 -46.11 14.89 -1.19
CA LEU A 109 -46.15 14.28 0.14
C LEU A 109 -44.74 14.10 0.70
N ALA A 110 -43.79 13.67 -0.13
CA ALA A 110 -42.38 13.57 0.24
C ALA A 110 -41.79 14.94 0.63
N ASP A 111 -42.10 16.00 -0.11
CA ASP A 111 -41.68 17.37 0.21
C ASP A 111 -42.27 17.91 1.52
N PHE A 112 -43.44 17.41 1.94
CA PHE A 112 -43.99 17.68 3.28
C PHE A 112 -43.24 16.95 4.40
N GLY A 113 -42.27 16.08 4.06
CA GLY A 113 -41.53 15.27 5.03
C GLY A 113 -42.32 14.05 5.52
N PHE A 114 -43.36 13.64 4.80
CA PHE A 114 -44.18 12.52 5.21
C PHE A 114 -43.49 11.19 5.06
N THR A 115 -43.75 10.31 6.01
CA THR A 115 -43.21 8.95 6.00
C THR A 115 -43.97 8.10 4.98
N PRO A 116 -43.29 7.44 4.02
CA PRO A 116 -43.94 6.56 3.05
C PRO A 116 -44.77 5.45 3.73
N GLY A 117 -45.86 5.05 3.10
CA GLY A 117 -46.76 3.98 3.56
C GLY A 117 -47.71 4.39 4.69
N GLN A 118 -47.56 5.60 5.25
CA GLN A 118 -48.48 6.14 6.25
C GLN A 118 -49.52 7.08 5.59
N PRO A 119 -50.81 6.97 5.93
CA PRO A 119 -51.83 7.87 5.40
C PRO A 119 -51.79 9.23 6.11
N PHE A 120 -51.83 10.32 5.33
CA PHE A 120 -51.90 11.70 5.82
C PHE A 120 -53.13 12.41 5.27
N SER A 121 -53.77 13.23 6.11
CA SER A 121 -54.94 14.03 5.72
C SER A 121 -54.48 15.34 5.08
N ILE A 122 -54.76 15.53 3.80
CA ILE A 122 -54.50 16.78 3.08
C ILE A 122 -55.78 17.59 2.93
N ASN A 123 -55.75 18.84 3.37
CA ASN A 123 -56.78 19.84 3.14
C ASN A 123 -56.51 20.53 1.81
N ILE A 124 -57.56 20.69 1.02
CA ILE A 124 -57.49 21.25 -0.34
C ILE A 124 -58.51 22.36 -0.45
N ARG A 125 -58.09 23.53 -0.95
CA ARG A 125 -58.99 24.63 -1.32
C ARG A 125 -58.56 25.26 -2.64
N VAL A 126 -59.51 25.90 -3.31
CA VAL A 126 -59.26 26.70 -4.52
C VAL A 126 -59.50 28.16 -4.18
N ILE A 127 -58.58 29.02 -4.61
CA ILE A 127 -58.75 30.46 -4.60
C ILE A 127 -58.94 30.92 -6.04
N SER A 128 -60.13 31.41 -6.36
CA SER A 128 -60.42 32.01 -7.66
C SER A 128 -60.17 33.52 -7.63
N SER A 129 -59.70 34.07 -8.75
CA SER A 129 -59.58 35.51 -8.96
C SER A 129 -59.68 35.89 -10.43
N TYR A 130 -59.82 37.19 -10.70
CA TYR A 130 -59.42 37.75 -11.98
C TYR A 130 -57.92 37.55 -12.22
N ALA A 131 -57.45 37.68 -13.46
CA ALA A 131 -56.04 37.55 -13.83
C ALA A 131 -55.10 38.48 -13.02
N ASN A 132 -55.60 39.64 -12.58
CA ASN A 132 -54.87 40.62 -11.78
C ASN A 132 -54.76 40.27 -10.27
N ASN A 133 -55.41 39.19 -9.82
CA ASN A 133 -55.42 38.71 -8.43
C ASN A 133 -55.99 39.69 -7.38
N ASN A 134 -56.76 40.70 -7.81
CA ASN A 134 -57.29 41.73 -6.90
C ASN A 134 -58.52 41.24 -6.12
N GLU A 135 -59.32 40.33 -6.69
CA GLU A 135 -60.56 39.81 -6.11
C GLU A 135 -60.43 38.31 -5.84
N ARG A 136 -60.19 37.93 -4.58
CA ARG A 136 -59.93 36.54 -4.21
C ARG A 136 -61.11 35.92 -3.47
N TYR A 137 -61.71 34.87 -4.04
CA TYR A 137 -62.73 34.07 -3.36
C TYR A 137 -62.22 32.66 -3.10
N THR A 138 -62.43 32.18 -1.87
CA THR A 138 -61.95 30.86 -1.43
C THR A 138 -63.10 29.86 -1.43
N SER A 139 -62.85 28.64 -1.89
CA SER A 139 -63.82 27.54 -1.90
C SER A 139 -64.08 26.96 -0.51
N ASN A 140 -65.03 26.03 -0.42
CA ASN A 140 -65.05 25.05 0.67
C ASN A 140 -63.74 24.23 0.68
N VAL A 141 -63.36 23.72 1.86
CA VAL A 141 -62.21 22.82 2.02
C VAL A 141 -62.67 21.39 1.77
N VAL A 142 -61.92 20.66 0.93
CA VAL A 142 -62.06 19.21 0.76
C VAL A 142 -60.88 18.54 1.44
N LYS A 143 -61.14 17.43 2.14
CA LYS A 143 -60.12 16.62 2.80
C LYS A 143 -59.94 15.30 2.05
N VAL A 144 -58.69 14.99 1.69
CA VAL A 144 -58.32 13.73 1.02
C VAL A 144 -57.21 13.07 1.82
N ASN A 145 -57.41 11.80 2.20
CA ASN A 145 -56.37 11.02 2.85
C ASN A 145 -55.43 10.45 1.78
N MET A 146 -54.13 10.76 1.85
CA MET A 146 -53.15 10.36 0.85
C MET A 146 -52.01 9.57 1.49
N THR A 147 -51.60 8.47 0.87
CA THR A 147 -50.49 7.62 1.34
C THR A 147 -49.33 7.71 0.34
N PRO A 148 -48.14 8.21 0.74
CA PRO A 148 -46.97 8.20 -0.14
C PRO A 148 -46.42 6.79 -0.33
N TYR A 149 -45.74 6.55 -1.43
CA TYR A 149 -45.10 5.26 -1.76
C TYR A 149 -43.61 5.42 -2.08
N LEU A 150 -42.88 4.31 -1.93
CA LEU A 150 -41.49 4.21 -2.36
C LEU A 150 -41.39 3.54 -3.72
N ILE A 151 -40.40 3.95 -4.52
CA ILE A 151 -40.07 3.30 -5.78
C ILE A 151 -39.18 2.08 -5.49
N PRO A 152 -39.57 0.85 -5.86
CA PRO A 152 -38.78 -0.36 -5.62
C PRO A 152 -37.39 -0.28 -6.27
N LEU A 153 -36.40 -0.94 -5.65
CA LEU A 153 -35.05 -1.06 -6.19
C LEU A 153 -34.82 -2.44 -6.81
N THR A 154 -34.21 -2.45 -7.99
CA THR A 154 -33.76 -3.63 -8.70
C THR A 154 -32.25 -3.53 -8.88
N LEU A 155 -31.51 -4.48 -8.30
CA LEU A 155 -30.08 -4.63 -8.50
C LEU A 155 -29.82 -5.57 -9.67
N THR A 156 -29.02 -5.12 -10.64
CA THR A 156 -28.67 -5.92 -11.83
C THR A 156 -27.15 -6.07 -11.91
N PRO A 157 -26.59 -7.28 -11.74
CA PRO A 157 -25.16 -7.52 -11.89
C PRO A 157 -24.77 -7.65 -13.37
N SER A 158 -23.50 -7.46 -13.68
CA SER A 158 -22.95 -7.72 -15.02
C SER A 158 -22.95 -9.21 -15.39
N THR A 159 -23.04 -10.10 -14.40
CA THR A 159 -23.17 -11.55 -14.59
C THR A 159 -23.89 -12.21 -13.41
N MET A 160 -24.62 -13.29 -13.68
CA MET A 160 -25.17 -14.21 -12.68
C MET A 160 -24.37 -15.53 -12.60
N GLY A 161 -23.33 -15.66 -13.42
CA GLY A 161 -22.47 -16.85 -13.45
C GLY A 161 -21.48 -16.90 -12.28
N PRO A 162 -20.88 -18.06 -12.02
CA PRO A 162 -19.89 -18.20 -10.94
C PRO A 162 -18.66 -17.33 -11.21
N LEU A 163 -18.15 -16.70 -10.14
CA LEU A 163 -16.92 -15.91 -10.16
C LEU A 163 -15.77 -16.70 -9.55
N VAL A 164 -14.64 -16.76 -10.24
CA VAL A 164 -13.40 -17.34 -9.71
C VAL A 164 -12.36 -16.23 -9.58
N LEU A 165 -12.08 -15.84 -8.34
CA LEU A 165 -11.18 -14.74 -8.03
C LEU A 165 -9.73 -15.23 -8.04
N ASN A 166 -8.87 -14.53 -8.78
CA ASN A 166 -7.46 -14.87 -8.87
C ASN A 166 -6.61 -13.68 -8.44
N VAL A 167 -5.62 -13.94 -7.59
CA VAL A 167 -4.68 -12.89 -7.16
C VAL A 167 -3.92 -12.28 -8.35
N SER A 168 -3.68 -13.04 -9.42
CA SER A 168 -2.97 -12.58 -10.61
C SER A 168 -3.69 -11.47 -11.37
N ASN A 169 -5.00 -11.30 -11.18
CA ASN A 169 -5.80 -10.21 -11.74
C ASN A 169 -6.49 -9.37 -10.66
N ALA A 170 -5.89 -9.28 -9.47
CA ALA A 170 -6.42 -8.58 -8.30
C ALA A 170 -6.97 -7.17 -8.57
N SER A 171 -6.33 -6.39 -9.44
CA SER A 171 -6.73 -5.02 -9.78
C SER A 171 -7.79 -4.92 -10.89
N SER A 172 -8.14 -6.04 -11.54
CA SER A 172 -9.17 -6.07 -12.58
C SER A 172 -10.56 -6.00 -11.97
N GLU A 173 -11.54 -5.50 -12.74
CA GLU A 173 -12.95 -5.57 -12.36
C GLU A 173 -13.39 -7.04 -12.28
N ALA A 174 -13.96 -7.44 -11.14
CA ALA A 174 -14.57 -8.76 -10.96
C ALA A 174 -16.04 -8.75 -11.38
N ILE A 175 -16.75 -7.71 -10.95
CA ILE A 175 -18.19 -7.57 -11.18
C ILE A 175 -18.58 -6.10 -11.11
N SER A 176 -19.57 -5.73 -11.91
CA SER A 176 -20.25 -4.43 -11.85
C SER A 176 -21.73 -4.61 -11.64
N PHE A 177 -22.35 -3.58 -11.08
CA PHE A 177 -23.76 -3.53 -10.74
C PHE A 177 -24.38 -2.24 -11.27
N THR A 178 -25.64 -2.34 -11.69
CA THR A 178 -26.50 -1.20 -12.02
C THR A 178 -27.82 -1.33 -11.27
N TRP A 179 -28.45 -0.19 -10.95
CA TRP A 179 -29.75 -0.17 -10.28
C TRP A 179 -30.59 1.04 -10.71
N ASN A 180 -31.92 0.90 -10.66
CA ASN A 180 -32.82 2.01 -10.95
C ASN A 180 -32.81 3.07 -9.85
N SER A 181 -33.26 4.29 -10.16
CA SER A 181 -33.47 5.34 -9.16
C SER A 181 -34.67 5.03 -8.26
N SER A 182 -34.53 5.28 -6.95
CA SER A 182 -35.62 5.18 -5.96
C SER A 182 -36.02 6.55 -5.42
N GLY A 183 -36.21 7.53 -6.31
CA GLY A 183 -36.55 8.91 -5.94
C GLY A 183 -37.76 9.01 -5.01
N TYR A 184 -37.71 9.99 -4.08
CA TYR A 184 -38.78 10.31 -3.16
C TYR A 184 -38.91 11.83 -3.03
N GLY A 185 -39.76 12.46 -3.84
CA GLY A 185 -39.86 13.91 -3.96
C GLY A 185 -38.57 14.57 -4.42
N SER A 186 -38.26 15.73 -3.84
CA SER A 186 -37.02 16.48 -4.12
C SER A 186 -35.80 16.03 -3.32
N ASN A 187 -35.93 14.96 -2.52
CA ASN A 187 -34.83 14.46 -1.68
C ASN A 187 -33.67 13.91 -2.54
N THR A 188 -32.44 14.17 -2.09
CA THR A 188 -31.25 13.51 -2.64
C THR A 188 -31.16 12.10 -2.09
N ILE A 189 -31.05 11.10 -2.97
CA ILE A 189 -31.03 9.69 -2.59
C ILE A 189 -29.62 9.13 -2.75
N TYR A 190 -29.11 8.52 -1.67
CA TYR A 190 -27.82 7.86 -1.61
C TYR A 190 -27.96 6.35 -1.67
N TYR A 191 -26.98 5.63 -2.24
CA TYR A 191 -27.03 4.19 -2.45
C TYR A 191 -25.80 3.49 -1.85
N ALA A 192 -26.05 2.38 -1.16
CA ALA A 192 -25.00 1.48 -0.72
C ALA A 192 -25.30 0.04 -1.09
N LEU A 193 -24.28 -0.67 -1.58
CA LEU A 193 -24.33 -2.10 -1.82
C LEU A 193 -23.95 -2.82 -0.54
N GLN A 194 -24.80 -3.76 -0.14
CA GLN A 194 -24.55 -4.66 0.98
C GLN A 194 -24.18 -6.04 0.44
N ILE A 195 -23.12 -6.63 1.01
CA ILE A 195 -22.61 -7.95 0.66
C ILE A 195 -22.61 -8.81 1.93
N ASP A 196 -23.16 -10.01 1.83
CA ASP A 196 -23.18 -11.00 2.91
C ASP A 196 -22.86 -12.39 2.35
N LYS A 197 -22.55 -13.35 3.22
CA LYS A 197 -22.45 -14.76 2.81
C LYS A 197 -23.84 -15.38 2.65
N ALA A 198 -23.96 -16.44 1.86
CA ALA A 198 -25.20 -17.20 1.79
C ALA A 198 -25.64 -17.73 3.17
N GLY A 199 -26.94 -17.60 3.43
CA GLY A 199 -27.54 -17.91 4.73
C GLY A 199 -27.42 -16.80 5.77
N GLY A 200 -26.73 -15.69 5.46
CA GLY A 200 -26.79 -14.46 6.24
C GLY A 200 -28.15 -13.76 6.11
N ASP A 201 -28.43 -12.85 7.03
CA ASP A 201 -29.64 -12.02 7.07
C ASP A 201 -29.34 -10.52 6.85
N PHE A 202 -28.10 -10.20 6.49
CA PHE A 202 -27.56 -8.84 6.41
C PHE A 202 -27.69 -8.08 7.74
N SER A 203 -27.56 -8.76 8.88
CA SER A 203 -27.44 -8.13 10.20
C SER A 203 -26.06 -7.48 10.43
N SER A 204 -25.01 -7.99 9.77
CA SER A 204 -23.65 -7.41 9.77
C SER A 204 -22.98 -7.52 8.38
N PRO A 205 -23.56 -6.91 7.33
CA PRO A 205 -23.05 -7.04 5.98
C PRO A 205 -21.81 -6.17 5.76
N GLN A 206 -21.01 -6.53 4.76
CA GLN A 206 -20.04 -5.58 4.20
C GLN A 206 -20.79 -4.51 3.41
N ILE A 207 -20.31 -3.26 3.45
CA ILE A 207 -21.02 -2.11 2.87
C ILE A 207 -20.08 -1.33 1.96
N ILE A 208 -20.53 -1.10 0.72
CA ILE A 208 -19.87 -0.21 -0.25
C ILE A 208 -20.79 0.98 -0.52
N LYS A 209 -20.30 2.20 -0.30
CA LYS A 209 -21.07 3.44 -0.45
C LYS A 209 -20.82 4.05 -1.84
N TYR A 210 -21.87 4.23 -2.63
CA TYR A 210 -21.79 4.72 -4.02
C TYR A 210 -22.30 6.16 -4.22
N GLY A 211 -22.69 6.84 -3.13
CA GLY A 211 -23.23 8.20 -3.23
C GLY A 211 -24.57 8.20 -3.97
N THR A 212 -24.78 9.17 -4.85
CA THR A 212 -26.02 9.32 -5.63
C THR A 212 -25.99 8.57 -6.97
N GLY A 213 -24.90 7.86 -7.28
CA GLY A 213 -24.74 7.11 -8.52
C GLY A 213 -25.68 5.91 -8.63
N ASN A 214 -25.92 5.46 -9.86
CA ASN A 214 -26.78 4.31 -10.18
C ASN A 214 -26.01 3.09 -10.70
N SER A 215 -24.69 3.10 -10.54
CA SER A 215 -23.80 2.02 -10.91
C SER A 215 -22.57 1.98 -10.01
N GLY A 216 -21.93 0.83 -9.95
CA GLY A 216 -20.69 0.62 -9.22
C GLY A 216 -19.99 -0.67 -9.67
N SER A 217 -18.69 -0.74 -9.49
CA SER A 217 -17.90 -1.95 -9.73
C SER A 217 -17.09 -2.35 -8.50
N ILE A 218 -16.63 -3.60 -8.50
CA ILE A 218 -15.80 -4.18 -7.45
C ILE A 218 -14.62 -4.88 -8.13
N THR A 219 -13.40 -4.62 -7.65
CA THR A 219 -12.20 -5.30 -8.13
C THR A 219 -12.13 -6.74 -7.61
N VAL A 220 -11.31 -7.59 -8.22
CA VAL A 220 -11.08 -8.97 -7.76
C VAL A 220 -10.54 -8.99 -6.33
N ASN A 221 -9.63 -8.07 -5.98
CA ASN A 221 -9.10 -7.98 -4.63
C ASN A 221 -10.15 -7.55 -3.60
N ASP A 222 -10.93 -6.54 -3.92
CA ASP A 222 -11.93 -6.02 -2.99
C ASP A 222 -13.03 -7.05 -2.78
N LEU A 223 -13.50 -7.71 -3.84
CA LEU A 223 -14.51 -8.77 -3.71
C LEU A 223 -13.99 -9.95 -2.89
N ASN A 224 -12.72 -10.33 -3.05
CA ASN A 224 -12.09 -11.37 -2.23
C ASN A 224 -12.08 -10.96 -0.74
N THR A 225 -11.72 -9.71 -0.46
CA THR A 225 -11.68 -9.15 0.89
C THR A 225 -13.08 -9.09 1.51
N TYR A 226 -14.07 -8.60 0.78
CA TYR A 226 -15.46 -8.55 1.26
C TYR A 226 -16.03 -9.94 1.50
N ALA A 227 -15.74 -10.92 0.63
CA ALA A 227 -16.17 -12.30 0.81
C ALA A 227 -15.62 -12.88 2.12
N ILE A 228 -14.33 -12.66 2.38
CA ILE A 228 -13.66 -13.18 3.57
C ILE A 228 -14.16 -12.50 4.84
N ASN A 229 -14.34 -11.18 4.81
CA ASN A 229 -14.90 -10.42 5.92
C ASN A 229 -16.38 -10.78 6.18
N ALA A 230 -17.13 -11.21 5.16
CA ALA A 230 -18.46 -11.79 5.31
C ALA A 230 -18.44 -13.23 5.89
N GLY A 231 -17.26 -13.81 6.08
CA GLY A 231 -17.05 -15.11 6.70
C GLY A 231 -16.82 -16.27 5.72
N VAL A 232 -16.56 -16.00 4.44
CA VAL A 232 -16.08 -17.03 3.50
C VAL A 232 -14.63 -17.36 3.86
N THR A 233 -14.30 -18.64 3.97
CA THR A 233 -12.89 -19.03 4.17
C THR A 233 -12.12 -18.83 2.86
N GLY A 234 -11.00 -18.09 2.91
CA GLY A 234 -10.17 -17.85 1.72
C GLY A 234 -9.74 -19.16 1.04
N GLY A 235 -9.80 -19.18 -0.29
CA GLY A 235 -9.53 -20.38 -1.10
C GLY A 235 -10.74 -21.31 -1.27
N GLN A 236 -11.90 -20.97 -0.71
CA GLN A 236 -13.13 -21.76 -0.84
C GLN A 236 -14.15 -21.11 -1.76
N THR A 237 -15.04 -21.95 -2.29
CA THR A 237 -16.22 -21.56 -3.06
C THR A 237 -17.42 -21.45 -2.13
N ASN A 238 -18.07 -20.28 -2.10
CA ASN A 238 -19.33 -20.04 -1.41
C ASN A 238 -20.18 -19.03 -2.18
N ASP A 239 -21.48 -19.08 -1.95
CA ASP A 239 -22.40 -18.07 -2.47
C ASP A 239 -22.30 -16.78 -1.67
N LEU A 240 -22.19 -15.65 -2.38
CA LEU A 240 -22.30 -14.31 -1.82
C LEU A 240 -23.65 -13.71 -2.18
N GLN A 241 -24.29 -13.07 -1.20
CA GLN A 241 -25.55 -12.36 -1.37
C GLN A 241 -25.31 -10.86 -1.47
N PHE A 242 -25.92 -10.23 -2.47
CA PHE A 242 -25.81 -8.81 -2.73
C PHE A 242 -27.19 -8.15 -2.70
N ARG A 243 -27.30 -6.98 -2.08
CA ARG A 243 -28.48 -6.11 -2.23
C ARG A 243 -28.09 -4.65 -2.22
N ILE A 244 -28.73 -3.84 -3.04
CA ILE A 244 -28.64 -2.38 -2.96
C ILE A 244 -29.69 -1.83 -1.98
N VAL A 245 -29.29 -0.82 -1.21
CA VAL A 245 -30.12 -0.08 -0.27
C VAL A 245 -30.05 1.41 -0.59
N SER A 246 -31.18 2.10 -0.61
CA SER A 246 -31.25 3.57 -0.72
C SER A 246 -31.42 4.25 0.63
N TYR A 247 -30.94 5.48 0.74
CA TYR A 247 -30.90 6.29 1.95
C TYR A 247 -31.27 7.75 1.68
N LEU A 248 -31.85 8.41 2.69
CA LEU A 248 -32.14 9.85 2.65
C LEU A 248 -30.95 10.75 3.03
N ASP A 249 -29.88 10.16 3.56
CA ASP A 249 -28.71 10.87 4.06
C ASP A 249 -27.40 10.25 3.56
N ASP A 250 -26.37 11.08 3.45
CA ASP A 250 -25.00 10.69 3.07
C ASP A 250 -24.24 9.97 4.20
N ALA A 251 -24.78 9.94 5.42
CA ALA A 251 -24.29 9.14 6.52
C ALA A 251 -24.78 7.68 6.48
N TYR A 252 -25.73 7.35 5.59
CA TYR A 252 -26.31 6.01 5.40
C TYR A 252 -27.02 5.48 6.65
N THR A 253 -27.72 6.35 7.38
CA THR A 253 -28.37 6.04 8.67
C THR A 253 -29.88 5.84 8.55
N ASN A 254 -30.53 6.43 7.53
CA ASN A 254 -31.98 6.34 7.30
C ASN A 254 -32.28 5.55 6.01
N PRO A 255 -32.34 4.21 6.07
CA PRO A 255 -32.63 3.39 4.89
C PRO A 255 -34.09 3.57 4.45
N LEU A 256 -34.30 3.69 3.13
CA LEU A 256 -35.61 3.80 2.49
C LEU A 256 -36.05 2.46 1.88
N VAL A 257 -35.35 2.01 0.84
CA VAL A 257 -35.72 0.83 0.07
C VAL A 257 -34.56 -0.14 0.03
N LYS A 258 -34.87 -1.42 0.19
CA LYS A 258 -33.92 -2.53 -0.02
C LYS A 258 -34.39 -3.30 -1.25
N SER A 259 -33.47 -3.57 -2.17
CA SER A 259 -33.73 -4.51 -3.28
C SER A 259 -33.83 -5.95 -2.75
N ALA A 260 -34.40 -6.83 -3.58
CA ALA A 260 -34.25 -8.26 -3.37
C ALA A 260 -32.76 -8.65 -3.44
N ALA A 261 -32.35 -9.60 -2.59
CA ALA A 261 -30.99 -10.11 -2.62
C ALA A 261 -30.78 -11.01 -3.84
N ILE A 262 -29.62 -10.87 -4.50
CA ILE A 262 -29.15 -11.78 -5.54
C ILE A 262 -28.00 -12.62 -4.99
N SER A 263 -27.88 -13.87 -5.44
CA SER A 263 -26.82 -14.79 -5.01
C SER A 263 -25.86 -15.07 -6.16
N ILE A 264 -24.56 -14.95 -5.93
CA ILE A 264 -23.51 -15.25 -6.91
C ILE A 264 -22.47 -16.17 -6.28
N THR A 265 -22.31 -17.36 -6.85
CA THR A 265 -21.27 -18.31 -6.44
C THR A 265 -19.89 -17.72 -6.68
N THR A 266 -19.07 -17.63 -5.63
CA THR A 266 -17.76 -16.97 -5.67
C THR A 266 -16.69 -17.89 -5.07
N THR A 267 -15.65 -18.18 -5.83
CA THR A 267 -14.44 -18.86 -5.37
C THR A 267 -13.39 -17.82 -5.01
N THR A 268 -13.07 -17.75 -3.73
CA THR A 268 -12.05 -16.83 -3.17
C THR A 268 -10.64 -17.40 -3.31
N TYR A 269 -9.63 -16.56 -3.12
CA TYR A 269 -8.24 -16.98 -2.91
C TYR A 269 -7.78 -16.60 -1.49
N VAL A 270 -6.72 -17.26 -1.01
CA VAL A 270 -6.15 -17.01 0.32
C VAL A 270 -5.54 -15.61 0.38
N PRO A 271 -5.85 -14.77 1.39
CA PRO A 271 -5.25 -13.45 1.55
C PRO A 271 -3.73 -13.51 1.53
N ILE A 272 -3.11 -12.63 0.74
CA ILE A 272 -1.66 -12.50 0.67
C ILE A 272 -1.26 -11.39 1.64
N PRO A 273 -0.31 -11.61 2.56
CA PRO A 273 0.16 -10.54 3.42
C PRO A 273 0.98 -9.51 2.62
N ASP A 274 1.12 -8.30 3.18
CA ASP A 274 1.98 -7.26 2.59
C ASP A 274 3.45 -7.59 2.77
N ASN A 275 3.81 -8.13 3.94
CA ASN A 275 5.16 -8.52 4.31
C ASN A 275 5.19 -9.97 4.80
N LEU A 276 6.37 -10.57 4.81
CA LEU A 276 6.60 -11.87 5.42
C LEU A 276 7.96 -11.87 6.11
N TYR A 277 8.04 -12.51 7.28
CA TYR A 277 9.23 -12.61 8.11
C TYR A 277 9.45 -14.06 8.52
N ILE A 278 10.68 -14.45 8.87
CA ILE A 278 10.99 -15.76 9.45
C ILE A 278 11.43 -15.60 10.90
N VAL A 279 10.96 -16.46 11.81
CA VAL A 279 11.32 -16.48 13.24
C VAL A 279 11.57 -17.91 13.70
N GLY A 280 12.48 -18.14 14.63
CA GLY A 280 12.71 -19.46 15.23
C GLY A 280 14.15 -19.69 15.69
N ASP A 281 14.37 -20.70 16.53
CA ASP A 281 15.70 -21.09 17.00
C ASP A 281 16.60 -21.69 15.90
N ALA A 282 16.05 -22.01 14.73
CA ALA A 282 16.84 -22.26 13.52
C ALA A 282 17.50 -20.99 12.97
N THR A 283 17.00 -19.80 13.30
CA THR A 283 17.47 -18.50 12.78
C THR A 283 18.37 -17.79 13.79
N LEU A 284 19.20 -16.84 13.33
CA LEU A 284 20.10 -16.07 14.21
C LEU A 284 19.36 -15.20 15.24
N GLY A 285 18.14 -14.74 14.93
CA GLY A 285 17.31 -13.96 15.85
C GLY A 285 16.56 -14.80 16.90
N TRP A 286 16.64 -16.13 16.82
CA TRP A 286 15.92 -17.06 17.70
C TRP A 286 14.40 -16.80 17.70
N TRP A 287 13.73 -17.04 18.82
CA TRP A 287 12.30 -16.78 19.04
C TRP A 287 11.99 -15.31 19.40
N ASN A 288 12.91 -14.37 19.16
CA ASN A 288 12.63 -12.95 19.39
C ASN A 288 11.63 -12.41 18.35
N ASN A 289 10.62 -11.68 18.83
CA ASN A 289 9.61 -11.03 18.00
C ASN A 289 9.35 -9.62 18.56
N PRO A 290 9.71 -8.53 17.84
CA PRO A 290 10.06 -8.48 16.42
C PRO A 290 11.41 -9.12 16.06
N VAL A 291 11.50 -9.66 14.85
CA VAL A 291 12.72 -10.23 14.29
C VAL A 291 13.67 -9.13 13.76
N PRO A 292 14.99 -9.38 13.72
CA PRO A 292 15.96 -8.51 13.08
C PRO A 292 15.65 -8.28 11.59
N VAL A 293 15.47 -7.02 11.20
CA VAL A 293 15.30 -6.59 9.80
C VAL A 293 16.58 -5.87 9.32
N PRO A 294 16.98 -6.03 8.04
CA PRO A 294 16.30 -6.79 6.99
C PRO A 294 16.62 -8.31 6.99
N ALA A 295 17.51 -8.78 7.87
CA ALA A 295 18.06 -10.15 7.82
C ALA A 295 17.02 -11.29 7.86
N GLN A 296 15.86 -11.08 8.49
CA GLN A 296 14.77 -12.06 8.59
C GLN A 296 13.47 -11.61 7.92
N GLN A 297 13.55 -10.64 7.01
CA GLN A 297 12.43 -10.20 6.19
C GLN A 297 12.54 -10.79 4.79
N PHE A 298 11.45 -11.40 4.30
CA PHE A 298 11.39 -11.87 2.93
C PHE A 298 11.24 -10.71 1.95
N THR A 299 11.78 -10.89 0.75
CA THR A 299 11.47 -10.06 -0.41
C THR A 299 10.21 -10.58 -1.09
N LYS A 300 9.23 -9.72 -1.35
CA LYS A 300 8.07 -10.05 -2.18
C LYS A 300 8.53 -10.10 -3.64
N VAL A 301 8.44 -11.27 -4.28
CA VAL A 301 8.98 -11.49 -5.65
C VAL A 301 7.91 -11.39 -6.73
N ASP A 302 6.64 -11.59 -6.37
CA ASP A 302 5.47 -11.33 -7.22
C ASP A 302 4.24 -11.05 -6.32
N ALA A 303 3.03 -11.02 -6.90
CA ALA A 303 1.80 -10.70 -6.17
C ALA A 303 1.45 -11.69 -5.04
N TYR A 304 2.02 -12.90 -5.04
CA TYR A 304 1.65 -14.01 -4.14
C TYR A 304 2.84 -14.81 -3.58
N SER A 305 4.08 -14.49 -3.99
CA SER A 305 5.29 -15.20 -3.59
C SER A 305 6.27 -14.30 -2.85
N PHE A 306 6.91 -14.88 -1.83
CA PHE A 306 7.96 -14.27 -1.02
C PHE A 306 9.21 -15.15 -1.06
N SER A 307 10.40 -14.55 -1.14
CA SER A 307 11.67 -15.28 -1.08
C SER A 307 12.67 -14.65 -0.12
N ILE A 308 13.43 -15.48 0.58
CA ILE A 308 14.57 -15.08 1.41
C ILE A 308 15.70 -16.09 1.26
N ASN A 309 16.94 -15.62 1.32
CA ASN A 309 18.08 -16.48 1.63
C ASN A 309 18.45 -16.24 3.09
N VAL A 310 18.53 -17.30 3.89
CA VAL A 310 18.73 -17.20 5.35
C VAL A 310 19.58 -18.36 5.86
N TRP A 311 20.40 -18.09 6.86
CA TRP A 311 21.13 -19.13 7.59
C TRP A 311 20.19 -19.91 8.50
N LEU A 312 20.16 -21.23 8.36
CA LEU A 312 19.39 -22.13 9.22
C LEU A 312 20.32 -23.10 9.96
N ILE A 313 20.03 -23.30 11.25
CA ILE A 313 20.74 -24.23 12.14
C ILE A 313 19.98 -25.57 12.17
N ALA A 314 20.68 -26.66 11.85
CA ALA A 314 20.11 -28.01 11.91
C ALA A 314 19.64 -28.36 13.34
N GLY A 315 18.50 -29.05 13.43
CA GLY A 315 17.87 -29.41 14.70
C GLY A 315 17.03 -28.28 15.33
N GLY A 316 17.08 -27.06 14.78
CA GLY A 316 16.16 -25.98 15.12
C GLY A 316 14.81 -26.10 14.41
N SER A 317 13.97 -25.09 14.58
CA SER A 317 12.67 -24.92 13.94
C SER A 317 12.39 -23.45 13.63
N TYR A 318 11.42 -23.18 12.74
CA TYR A 318 11.01 -21.84 12.35
C TYR A 318 9.53 -21.71 11.98
N LEU A 319 9.06 -20.48 11.90
CA LEU A 319 7.73 -20.07 11.44
C LEU A 319 7.83 -18.83 10.56
N PHE A 320 6.78 -18.57 9.80
CA PHE A 320 6.63 -17.36 9.00
C PHE A 320 5.58 -16.43 9.60
N LEU A 321 5.91 -15.14 9.74
CA LEU A 321 5.03 -14.13 10.29
C LEU A 321 4.63 -13.13 9.19
N PRO A 322 3.34 -12.83 8.99
CA PRO A 322 2.90 -11.77 8.08
C PRO A 322 3.09 -10.36 8.68
N VAL A 323 3.17 -10.24 10.01
CA VAL A 323 3.35 -8.98 10.74
C VAL A 323 4.48 -9.14 11.75
N ASN A 324 5.54 -8.34 11.59
CA ASN A 324 6.66 -8.36 12.52
C ASN A 324 6.21 -7.80 13.89
N GLY A 325 6.50 -8.52 14.97
CA GLY A 325 6.06 -8.19 16.33
C GLY A 325 4.72 -8.79 16.75
N SER A 326 4.00 -9.51 15.87
CA SER A 326 2.73 -10.19 16.22
C SER A 326 2.85 -11.72 16.13
N TRP A 327 2.12 -12.41 17.00
CA TRP A 327 1.96 -13.86 17.02
C TRP A 327 0.54 -14.32 16.61
N ASP A 328 -0.35 -13.37 16.31
CA ASP A 328 -1.78 -13.61 16.06
C ASP A 328 -2.02 -14.41 14.78
N HIS A 329 -1.14 -14.22 13.80
CA HIS A 329 -1.15 -14.92 12.53
C HIS A 329 0.25 -15.42 12.23
N LYS A 330 0.36 -16.71 11.94
CA LYS A 330 1.62 -17.36 11.59
C LYS A 330 1.38 -18.51 10.63
N TYR A 331 2.42 -18.85 9.89
CA TYR A 331 2.44 -19.95 8.93
C TYR A 331 3.65 -20.85 9.16
N GLY A 332 3.57 -22.08 8.68
CA GLY A 332 4.67 -23.03 8.75
C GLY A 332 4.42 -24.26 7.88
N GLY A 333 5.13 -25.34 8.17
CA GLY A 333 4.99 -26.63 7.49
C GLY A 333 5.10 -27.82 8.44
N ALA A 334 4.62 -28.97 7.99
CA ALA A 334 4.83 -30.24 8.69
C ALA A 334 6.24 -30.81 8.50
N THR A 335 6.93 -30.37 7.45
CA THR A 335 8.25 -30.80 6.98
C THR A 335 9.12 -29.57 6.77
N ASP A 336 10.43 -29.78 6.54
CA ASP A 336 11.40 -28.69 6.33
C ASP A 336 11.30 -28.03 4.95
N GLY A 337 10.43 -28.53 4.06
CA GLY A 337 10.20 -27.97 2.72
C GLY A 337 11.29 -28.29 1.70
N THR A 338 12.23 -29.18 2.01
CA THR A 338 13.31 -29.61 1.10
C THR A 338 12.86 -30.68 0.10
N GLU A 339 11.66 -31.25 0.27
CA GLU A 339 11.11 -32.25 -0.63
C GLU A 339 10.84 -31.71 -2.06
N SER A 340 10.79 -32.63 -3.03
CA SER A 340 10.49 -32.30 -4.43
C SER A 340 9.11 -31.63 -4.56
N GLY A 341 9.08 -30.39 -5.04
CA GLY A 341 7.86 -29.60 -5.18
C GLY A 341 7.39 -28.91 -3.90
N GLY A 342 8.20 -28.92 -2.83
CA GLY A 342 8.00 -28.20 -1.58
C GLY A 342 6.94 -28.78 -0.65
N ALA A 343 6.88 -28.21 0.55
CA ALA A 343 5.91 -28.52 1.59
C ALA A 343 4.62 -27.70 1.46
N THR A 344 3.54 -28.21 2.03
CA THR A 344 2.30 -27.42 2.21
C THR A 344 2.54 -26.30 3.23
N LEU A 345 2.15 -25.08 2.86
CA LEU A 345 2.09 -23.93 3.76
C LEU A 345 0.82 -24.03 4.61
N LEU A 346 1.00 -24.25 5.90
CA LEU A 346 -0.07 -24.41 6.88
C LEU A 346 -0.24 -23.12 7.68
N LYS A 347 -1.50 -22.76 7.95
CA LYS A 347 -1.84 -21.65 8.85
C LYS A 347 -1.68 -22.05 10.32
N ASP A 348 -1.74 -21.05 11.18
CA ASP A 348 -1.69 -21.23 12.63
C ASP A 348 -2.69 -22.29 13.14
N GLY A 349 -2.25 -23.07 14.13
CA GLY A 349 -2.97 -24.21 14.70
C GLY A 349 -3.01 -25.47 13.81
N ALA A 350 -2.65 -25.36 12.52
CA ALA A 350 -2.55 -26.52 11.62
C ALA A 350 -1.11 -27.03 11.46
N VAL A 351 -0.10 -26.26 11.89
CA VAL A 351 1.32 -26.68 11.87
C VAL A 351 1.54 -27.78 12.94
N PRO A 352 1.90 -29.03 12.55
CA PRO A 352 2.17 -30.10 13.52
C PRO A 352 3.29 -29.72 14.48
N GLY A 353 3.08 -29.90 15.79
CA GLY A 353 4.07 -29.51 16.80
C GLY A 353 4.25 -27.99 16.95
N SER A 354 3.37 -27.18 16.33
CA SER A 354 3.37 -25.72 16.31
C SER A 354 4.51 -25.03 15.55
N ASN A 355 5.59 -25.74 15.18
CA ASN A 355 6.77 -25.19 14.53
C ASN A 355 7.20 -26.02 13.31
N THR A 356 7.74 -25.36 12.29
CA THR A 356 8.32 -26.04 11.11
C THR A 356 9.72 -26.53 11.44
N PRO A 357 10.07 -27.81 11.23
CA PRO A 357 11.44 -28.27 11.45
C PRO A 357 12.41 -27.63 10.46
N ALA A 358 13.64 -27.37 10.89
CA ALA A 358 14.71 -26.91 10.00
C ALA A 358 15.32 -28.06 9.19
N PRO A 359 15.98 -27.76 8.05
CA PRO A 359 16.75 -28.75 7.30
C PRO A 359 17.79 -29.49 8.14
N ALA A 360 18.09 -30.73 7.74
CA ALA A 360 18.99 -31.63 8.48
C ALA A 360 20.45 -31.17 8.55
N THR A 361 20.88 -30.25 7.67
CA THR A 361 22.24 -29.70 7.65
C THR A 361 22.21 -28.18 7.88
N THR A 362 23.12 -27.69 8.72
CA THR A 362 23.28 -26.26 8.95
C THR A 362 23.86 -25.60 7.69
N GLY A 363 23.30 -24.46 7.28
CA GLY A 363 23.76 -23.76 6.08
C GLY A 363 22.88 -22.58 5.68
N VAL A 364 23.22 -21.96 4.54
CA VAL A 364 22.36 -20.96 3.90
C VAL A 364 21.30 -21.68 3.07
N TYR A 365 20.05 -21.25 3.21
CA TYR A 365 18.92 -21.78 2.45
C TYR A 365 18.12 -20.66 1.79
N LYS A 366 17.73 -20.90 0.54
CA LYS A 366 16.69 -20.13 -0.13
C LYS A 366 15.34 -20.71 0.23
N ILE A 367 14.49 -19.90 0.86
CA ILE A 367 13.09 -20.22 1.13
C ILE A 367 12.23 -19.41 0.17
N THR A 368 11.28 -20.08 -0.49
CA THR A 368 10.23 -19.42 -1.28
C THR A 368 8.88 -19.85 -0.75
N VAL A 369 8.03 -18.89 -0.39
CA VAL A 369 6.66 -19.11 0.11
C VAL A 369 5.69 -18.60 -0.93
N ASN A 370 4.74 -19.43 -1.35
CA ASN A 370 3.74 -19.13 -2.37
C ASN A 370 2.32 -19.35 -1.80
N PHE A 371 1.61 -18.25 -1.57
CA PHE A 371 0.28 -18.24 -0.97
C PHE A 371 -0.83 -18.63 -1.96
N GLN A 372 -0.57 -18.59 -3.27
CA GLN A 372 -1.56 -19.03 -4.27
C GLN A 372 -1.69 -20.56 -4.28
N THR A 373 -0.56 -21.27 -4.21
CA THR A 373 -0.49 -22.74 -4.20
C THR A 373 -0.53 -23.32 -2.80
N ASN A 374 -0.47 -22.47 -1.76
CA ASN A 374 -0.28 -22.86 -0.36
C ASN A 374 0.92 -23.80 -0.18
N LYS A 375 2.08 -23.38 -0.72
CA LYS A 375 3.33 -24.15 -0.62
C LYS A 375 4.52 -23.29 -0.24
N PHE A 376 5.53 -23.91 0.33
CA PHE A 376 6.86 -23.32 0.43
C PHE A 376 7.94 -24.34 0.05
N THR A 377 9.05 -23.85 -0.48
CA THR A 377 10.22 -24.65 -0.87
C THR A 377 11.46 -24.15 -0.14
N VAL A 378 12.30 -25.06 0.32
CA VAL A 378 13.58 -24.76 0.96
C VAL A 378 14.69 -25.44 0.18
N THR A 379 15.64 -24.67 -0.33
CA THR A 379 16.75 -25.16 -1.17
C THR A 379 18.07 -24.66 -0.63
N GLN A 380 19.02 -25.57 -0.38
CA GLN A 380 20.33 -25.21 0.14
C GLN A 380 21.09 -24.37 -0.89
N VAL A 381 21.57 -23.20 -0.47
CA VAL A 381 22.48 -22.37 -1.23
C VAL A 381 23.89 -22.93 -1.03
N GLN A 382 24.55 -23.30 -2.12
CA GLN A 382 25.92 -23.80 -2.08
C GLN A 382 26.87 -22.64 -1.82
N VAL A 383 27.53 -22.66 -0.67
CA VAL A 383 28.59 -21.72 -0.31
C VAL A 383 29.92 -22.44 -0.52
N PRO A 384 30.84 -21.90 -1.34
CA PRO A 384 32.12 -22.56 -1.55
C PRO A 384 33.01 -22.52 -0.29
N ASP A 385 34.00 -23.40 -0.24
CA ASP A 385 34.99 -23.43 0.85
C ASP A 385 36.03 -22.30 0.69
N ASN A 386 36.37 -21.97 -0.56
CA ASN A 386 37.32 -20.93 -0.92
C ASN A 386 36.71 -20.00 -1.97
N LEU A 387 37.28 -18.80 -2.10
CA LEU A 387 36.93 -17.86 -3.16
C LEU A 387 38.20 -17.12 -3.60
N PHE A 388 38.35 -16.91 -4.90
CA PHE A 388 39.50 -16.26 -5.53
C PHE A 388 39.03 -15.19 -6.50
N ILE A 389 39.80 -14.13 -6.73
CA ILE A 389 39.52 -13.13 -7.76
C ILE A 389 40.45 -13.32 -8.95
N VAL A 390 39.94 -13.26 -10.19
CA VAL A 390 40.71 -13.34 -11.44
C VAL A 390 40.24 -12.28 -12.42
N GLY A 391 41.13 -11.65 -13.18
CA GLY A 391 40.73 -10.65 -14.18
C GLY A 391 41.81 -9.62 -14.49
N ASP A 392 41.68 -8.92 -15.61
CA ASP A 392 42.58 -7.82 -16.01
C ASP A 392 42.49 -6.59 -15.10
N ALA A 393 41.42 -6.48 -14.30
CA ALA A 393 41.38 -5.55 -13.19
C ALA A 393 42.37 -5.88 -12.06
N THR A 394 42.80 -7.14 -11.93
CA THR A 394 43.60 -7.64 -10.80
C THR A 394 45.09 -7.77 -11.15
N PRO A 395 46.00 -7.81 -10.15
CA PRO A 395 47.44 -7.92 -10.40
C PRO A 395 47.86 -9.16 -11.23
N GLY A 396 47.21 -10.30 -11.03
CA GLY A 396 47.49 -11.56 -11.75
C GLY A 396 46.87 -11.64 -13.14
N GLY A 397 46.06 -10.66 -13.54
CA GLY A 397 45.36 -10.67 -14.82
C GLY A 397 44.40 -11.85 -14.95
N TRP A 398 44.23 -12.34 -16.18
CA TRP A 398 43.43 -13.53 -16.52
C TRP A 398 44.18 -14.86 -16.31
N SER A 399 45.31 -14.86 -15.60
CA SER A 399 46.05 -16.09 -15.28
C SER A 399 45.26 -16.94 -14.28
N ASN A 400 45.10 -18.23 -14.55
CA ASN A 400 44.44 -19.19 -13.67
C ASN A 400 45.29 -20.48 -13.62
N PRO A 401 45.84 -20.89 -12.45
CA PRO A 401 45.58 -20.39 -11.11
C PRO A 401 46.08 -18.96 -10.85
N VAL A 402 45.36 -18.25 -9.98
CA VAL A 402 45.71 -16.89 -9.52
C VAL A 402 46.80 -16.95 -8.44
N PRO A 403 47.59 -15.87 -8.26
CA PRO A 403 48.54 -15.74 -7.16
C PRO A 403 47.87 -15.86 -5.79
N VAL A 404 48.39 -16.75 -4.94
CA VAL A 404 47.97 -16.90 -3.54
C VAL A 404 49.10 -16.52 -2.59
N PRO A 405 48.81 -15.87 -1.43
CA PRO A 405 47.47 -15.57 -0.91
C PRO A 405 46.86 -14.24 -1.41
N SER A 406 47.55 -13.47 -2.26
CA SER A 406 47.15 -12.09 -2.60
C SER A 406 45.82 -11.94 -3.36
N GLN A 407 45.33 -12.98 -4.05
CA GLN A 407 44.03 -13.00 -4.72
C GLN A 407 43.06 -14.04 -4.15
N GLN A 408 43.32 -14.55 -2.94
CA GLN A 408 42.43 -15.44 -2.21
C GLN A 408 41.63 -14.66 -1.17
N PHE A 409 40.31 -14.79 -1.18
CA PHE A 409 39.46 -14.20 -0.16
C PHE A 409 39.62 -14.92 1.17
N THR A 410 39.50 -14.15 2.25
CA THR A 410 39.33 -14.66 3.61
C THR A 410 37.85 -14.91 3.86
N LYS A 411 37.49 -16.13 4.31
CA LYS A 411 36.13 -16.42 4.79
C LYS A 411 35.95 -15.80 6.18
N ILE A 412 35.14 -14.75 6.28
CA ILE A 412 34.97 -13.95 7.51
C ILE A 412 33.79 -14.40 8.37
N ASP A 413 32.84 -15.10 7.78
CA ASP A 413 31.80 -15.85 8.49
C ASP A 413 31.36 -17.07 7.65
N ALA A 414 30.29 -17.76 8.04
CA ALA A 414 29.85 -18.99 7.38
C ALA A 414 29.45 -18.83 5.90
N ALA A 415 29.08 -17.62 5.46
CA ALA A 415 28.59 -17.32 4.12
C ALA A 415 29.22 -16.09 3.45
N THR A 416 30.09 -15.37 4.17
CA THR A 416 30.70 -14.13 3.70
C THR A 416 32.22 -14.27 3.53
N PHE A 417 32.72 -13.78 2.41
CA PHE A 417 34.13 -13.71 2.06
C PHE A 417 34.55 -12.25 1.91
N ALA A 418 35.77 -11.91 2.32
CA ALA A 418 36.33 -10.58 2.12
C ALA A 418 37.77 -10.64 1.56
N LEU A 419 38.11 -9.67 0.71
CA LEU A 419 39.44 -9.51 0.13
C LEU A 419 39.78 -8.03 0.02
N VAL A 420 41.03 -7.68 0.31
CA VAL A 420 41.61 -6.37 -0.04
C VAL A 420 42.58 -6.56 -1.20
N VAL A 421 42.30 -5.92 -2.34
CA VAL A 421 43.08 -6.07 -3.57
C VAL A 421 43.12 -4.77 -4.36
N HIS A 422 44.19 -4.57 -5.13
CA HIS A 422 44.25 -3.47 -6.10
C HIS A 422 43.37 -3.81 -7.32
N LEU A 423 42.50 -2.87 -7.71
CA LEU A 423 41.72 -2.97 -8.95
C LEU A 423 42.12 -1.86 -9.91
N ASN A 424 42.37 -2.21 -11.18
CA ASN A 424 42.62 -1.28 -12.27
C ASN A 424 41.30 -0.80 -12.89
N ALA A 425 41.11 0.51 -12.98
CA ALA A 425 39.97 1.11 -13.70
C ALA A 425 39.93 0.66 -15.16
N GLY A 426 38.72 0.44 -15.67
CA GLY A 426 38.49 -0.03 -17.05
C GLY A 426 38.74 -1.53 -17.28
N GLY A 427 39.29 -2.24 -16.29
CA GLY A 427 39.38 -3.71 -16.29
C GLY A 427 38.09 -4.39 -15.83
N SER A 428 38.14 -5.71 -15.77
CA SER A 428 37.05 -6.55 -15.27
C SER A 428 37.57 -7.76 -14.48
N TYR A 429 36.72 -8.41 -13.71
CA TYR A 429 37.07 -9.58 -12.91
C TYR A 429 35.91 -10.57 -12.72
N LEU A 430 36.28 -11.77 -12.30
CA LEU A 430 35.42 -12.87 -11.90
C LEU A 430 35.89 -13.43 -10.57
N LEU A 431 34.99 -14.17 -9.92
CA LEU A 431 35.24 -14.84 -8.65
C LEU A 431 35.19 -16.35 -8.87
N LEU A 432 36.23 -17.06 -8.47
CA LEU A 432 36.35 -18.50 -8.64
C LEU A 432 36.22 -19.20 -7.29
N PRO A 433 35.35 -20.22 -7.13
CA PRO A 433 35.31 -21.04 -5.92
C PRO A 433 36.49 -22.02 -5.84
N GLU A 434 37.11 -22.35 -6.98
CA GLU A 434 38.24 -23.26 -7.09
C GLU A 434 39.35 -22.61 -7.93
N ASN A 435 40.54 -22.45 -7.33
CA ASN A 435 41.68 -21.87 -8.02
C ASN A 435 42.23 -22.85 -9.07
N GLY A 436 42.40 -22.39 -10.31
CA GLY A 436 42.79 -23.24 -11.44
C GLY A 436 41.62 -23.78 -12.26
N SER A 437 40.37 -23.58 -11.82
CA SER A 437 39.16 -24.06 -12.53
C SER A 437 38.35 -22.90 -13.12
N TRP A 438 37.70 -23.14 -14.26
CA TRP A 438 36.76 -22.21 -14.90
C TRP A 438 35.32 -22.73 -14.90
N ASP A 439 35.08 -23.93 -14.36
CA ASP A 439 33.82 -24.66 -14.42
C ASP A 439 32.71 -23.97 -13.62
N HIS A 440 33.11 -23.29 -12.54
CA HIS A 440 32.23 -22.51 -11.70
C HIS A 440 32.83 -21.14 -11.48
N LYS A 441 32.03 -20.11 -11.67
CA LYS A 441 32.43 -18.72 -11.48
C LYS A 441 31.25 -17.88 -11.02
N PHE A 442 31.56 -16.81 -10.31
CA PHE A 442 30.62 -15.79 -9.89
C PHE A 442 31.09 -14.42 -10.36
N GLY A 443 30.15 -13.48 -10.41
CA GLY A 443 30.43 -12.09 -10.73
C GLY A 443 29.19 -11.22 -10.52
N GLY A 444 29.21 -10.02 -11.06
CA GLY A 444 28.09 -9.08 -11.00
C GLY A 444 27.97 -8.24 -12.26
N SER A 445 26.86 -7.50 -12.35
CA SER A 445 26.57 -6.65 -13.52
C SER A 445 27.02 -5.20 -13.34
N THR A 446 27.43 -4.83 -12.13
CA THR A 446 27.86 -3.50 -11.71
C THR A 446 29.27 -3.59 -11.14
N ASP A 447 29.90 -2.46 -10.83
CA ASP A 447 31.21 -2.50 -10.15
C ASP A 447 31.09 -2.74 -8.64
N GLY A 448 29.86 -2.79 -8.11
CA GLY A 448 29.54 -3.06 -6.71
C GLY A 448 29.80 -1.88 -5.77
N THR A 449 30.07 -0.69 -6.30
CA THR A 449 30.35 0.53 -5.52
C THR A 449 29.08 1.28 -5.10
N GLU A 450 27.92 0.91 -5.64
CA GLU A 450 26.62 1.48 -5.25
C GLU A 450 26.24 1.18 -3.79
N SER A 451 25.33 1.99 -3.24
CA SER A 451 24.78 1.78 -1.90
C SER A 451 24.06 0.43 -1.82
N GLY A 452 24.54 -0.46 -0.94
CA GLY A 452 24.04 -1.84 -0.83
C GLY A 452 24.75 -2.85 -1.74
N GLY A 453 25.65 -2.40 -2.61
CA GLY A 453 26.43 -3.25 -3.51
C GLY A 453 25.64 -3.82 -4.69
N GLY A 454 26.28 -4.75 -5.40
CA GLY A 454 25.74 -5.43 -6.58
C GLY A 454 25.18 -6.83 -6.27
N ALA A 455 24.33 -7.33 -7.15
CA ALA A 455 23.85 -8.71 -7.09
C ALA A 455 24.95 -9.68 -7.53
N LEU A 456 25.27 -10.66 -6.68
CA LEU A 456 26.17 -11.77 -7.00
C LEU A 456 25.42 -12.78 -7.88
N LYS A 457 26.01 -13.09 -9.03
CA LYS A 457 25.45 -13.99 -10.03
C LYS A 457 26.39 -15.16 -10.26
N ALA A 458 25.81 -16.35 -10.45
CA ALA A 458 26.53 -17.54 -10.86
C ALA A 458 26.85 -17.50 -12.37
N ASP A 459 27.58 -18.51 -12.83
CA ASP A 459 28.02 -18.65 -14.22
C ASP A 459 26.86 -18.54 -15.23
N GLY A 460 27.14 -17.91 -16.38
CA GLY A 460 26.18 -17.67 -17.45
C GLY A 460 25.15 -16.57 -17.17
N ALA A 461 24.99 -16.12 -15.92
CA ALA A 461 24.06 -15.05 -15.55
C ALA A 461 24.71 -13.66 -15.48
N VAL A 462 26.04 -13.57 -15.54
CA VAL A 462 26.81 -12.32 -15.57
C VAL A 462 26.74 -11.69 -16.99
N PRO A 463 26.12 -10.51 -17.17
CA PRO A 463 26.09 -9.83 -18.46
C PRO A 463 27.49 -9.53 -18.98
N GLY A 464 27.81 -9.89 -20.23
CA GLY A 464 29.16 -9.73 -20.79
C GLY A 464 30.21 -10.71 -20.24
N SER A 465 29.80 -11.66 -19.40
CA SER A 465 30.62 -12.71 -18.75
C SER A 465 31.60 -12.24 -17.67
N ASN A 466 31.82 -10.94 -17.44
CA ASN A 466 32.76 -10.42 -16.42
C ASN A 466 32.14 -9.28 -15.59
N THR A 467 32.58 -9.13 -14.35
CA THR A 467 32.22 -8.02 -13.46
C THR A 467 33.08 -6.80 -13.81
N PRO A 468 32.51 -5.61 -14.07
CA PRO A 468 33.32 -4.41 -14.31
C PRO A 468 34.06 -3.98 -13.02
N ALA A 469 35.26 -3.43 -13.17
CA ALA A 469 35.98 -2.81 -12.06
C ALA A 469 35.48 -1.39 -11.76
N PRO A 470 35.74 -0.85 -10.55
CA PRO A 470 35.46 0.54 -10.23
C PRO A 470 36.10 1.54 -11.20
N ALA A 471 35.48 2.70 -11.36
CA ALA A 471 35.93 3.74 -12.29
C ALA A 471 37.31 4.35 -11.97
N THR A 472 37.82 4.16 -10.75
CA THR A 472 39.12 4.68 -10.29
C THR A 472 40.00 3.54 -9.83
N SER A 473 41.25 3.46 -10.32
CA SER A 473 42.20 2.46 -9.85
C SER A 473 42.57 2.70 -8.39
N GLY A 474 42.72 1.63 -7.61
CA GLY A 474 43.06 1.76 -6.19
C GLY A 474 42.92 0.46 -5.41
N MET A 475 43.17 0.53 -4.10
CA MET A 475 42.92 -0.57 -3.18
C MET A 475 41.43 -0.59 -2.80
N TYR A 476 40.81 -1.76 -2.93
CA TYR A 476 39.40 -1.96 -2.58
C TYR A 476 39.25 -3.14 -1.64
N LYS A 477 38.33 -3.01 -0.68
CA LYS A 477 37.76 -4.12 0.08
C LYS A 477 36.54 -4.62 -0.69
N ILE A 478 36.58 -5.88 -1.08
CA ILE A 478 35.47 -6.60 -1.70
C ILE A 478 34.88 -7.53 -0.65
N GLU A 479 33.58 -7.45 -0.40
CA GLU A 479 32.85 -8.39 0.46
C GLU A 479 31.80 -9.12 -0.37
N VAL A 480 31.77 -10.45 -0.30
CA VAL A 480 30.89 -11.32 -1.07
C VAL A 480 30.07 -12.14 -0.11
N SER A 481 28.74 -11.99 -0.14
CA SER A 481 27.81 -12.70 0.71
C SER A 481 26.96 -13.66 -0.11
N PHE A 482 27.15 -14.96 0.12
CA PHE A 482 26.27 -16.01 -0.41
C PHE A 482 24.95 -16.10 0.36
N ALA A 483 24.91 -15.53 1.58
CA ALA A 483 23.68 -15.42 2.36
C ALA A 483 22.68 -14.45 1.72
N THR A 484 23.15 -13.37 1.10
CA THR A 484 22.28 -12.38 0.45
C THR A 484 22.37 -12.42 -1.07
N ASN A 485 23.27 -13.23 -1.64
CA ASN A 485 23.67 -13.19 -3.05
C ASN A 485 24.01 -11.77 -3.50
N THR A 486 24.84 -11.08 -2.71
CA THR A 486 25.32 -9.73 -3.01
C THR A 486 26.83 -9.63 -2.83
N TYR A 487 27.42 -8.59 -3.40
CA TYR A 487 28.79 -8.20 -3.11
C TYR A 487 28.92 -6.67 -3.05
N THR A 488 29.85 -6.17 -2.26
CA THR A 488 30.18 -4.75 -2.17
C THR A 488 31.65 -4.53 -2.54
N VAL A 489 31.95 -3.39 -3.14
CA VAL A 489 33.31 -2.96 -3.46
C VAL A 489 33.51 -1.56 -2.91
N THR A 490 34.36 -1.43 -1.89
CA THR A 490 34.56 -0.17 -1.15
C THR A 490 36.03 0.24 -1.16
N PRO A 491 36.37 1.52 -1.37
CA PRO A 491 37.76 1.97 -1.27
C PRO A 491 38.36 1.58 0.09
N TYR A 492 39.53 0.97 0.07
CA TYR A 492 40.24 0.55 1.27
C TYR A 492 41.36 1.54 1.61
N THR A 493 41.33 2.07 2.84
CA THR A 493 42.28 3.07 3.35
C THR A 493 43.14 2.54 4.49
N GLY A 494 43.19 1.22 4.69
CA GLY A 494 44.07 0.63 5.69
C GLY A 494 45.54 0.67 5.26
N PRO A 495 46.45 0.21 6.13
CA PRO A 495 47.89 0.32 5.89
C PRO A 495 48.35 -0.46 4.66
N ASP A 496 49.28 0.14 3.92
CA ASP A 496 50.09 -0.49 2.87
C ASP A 496 51.45 -0.98 3.40
N GLN A 497 51.87 -0.49 4.56
CA GLN A 497 53.06 -0.90 5.29
C GLN A 497 52.73 -1.08 6.78
N LEU A 498 53.49 -1.94 7.46
CA LEU A 498 53.36 -2.14 8.89
C LEU A 498 54.74 -2.32 9.52
N PHE A 499 54.90 -1.74 10.71
CA PHE A 499 56.13 -1.77 11.51
C PHE A 499 55.78 -2.18 12.94
N ILE A 500 56.74 -2.73 13.68
CA ILE A 500 56.58 -3.01 15.12
C ILE A 500 57.53 -2.13 15.93
N VAL A 501 57.06 -1.56 17.04
CA VAL A 501 57.85 -0.73 17.98
C VAL A 501 57.56 -1.15 19.42
N GLY A 502 58.52 -1.03 20.33
CA GLY A 502 58.30 -1.28 21.76
C GLY A 502 59.52 -1.83 22.47
N ASP A 503 59.54 -1.76 23.80
CA ASP A 503 60.62 -2.32 24.64
C ASP A 503 60.69 -3.85 24.63
N ALA A 504 59.66 -4.52 24.10
CA ALA A 504 59.75 -5.93 23.75
C ALA A 504 60.60 -6.19 22.50
N THR A 505 60.85 -5.18 21.66
CA THR A 505 61.54 -5.29 20.37
C THR A 505 63.00 -4.82 20.45
N PRO A 506 63.89 -5.25 19.55
CA PRO A 506 65.30 -4.84 19.58
C PRO A 506 65.55 -3.32 19.52
N GLY A 507 64.72 -2.56 18.79
CA GLY A 507 64.81 -1.11 18.66
C GLY A 507 64.20 -0.31 19.82
N GLY A 508 63.56 -0.99 20.78
CA GLY A 508 62.87 -0.33 21.88
C GLY A 508 61.73 0.58 21.38
N TRP A 509 61.51 1.68 22.13
CA TRP A 509 60.54 2.73 21.79
C TRP A 509 61.06 3.76 20.77
N SER A 510 62.17 3.48 20.08
CA SER A 510 62.70 4.39 19.05
C SER A 510 61.79 4.42 17.84
N ASN A 511 61.38 5.61 17.40
CA ASN A 511 60.57 5.83 16.20
C ASN A 511 61.19 6.98 15.38
N PRO A 512 61.71 6.76 14.17
CA PRO A 512 61.56 5.56 13.33
C PRO A 512 62.20 4.28 13.90
N VAL A 513 61.59 3.12 13.61
CA VAL A 513 62.10 1.80 13.98
C VAL A 513 63.21 1.33 13.03
N PRO A 514 64.13 0.46 13.47
CA PRO A 514 65.11 -0.17 12.61
C PRO A 514 64.51 -0.97 11.44
N ILE A 515 64.89 -0.61 10.21
CA ILE A 515 64.57 -1.34 8.99
C ILE A 515 65.81 -2.10 8.48
N PRO A 516 65.65 -3.32 7.91
CA PRO A 516 64.39 -4.02 7.64
C PRO A 516 63.84 -4.85 8.82
N THR A 517 64.54 -4.92 9.95
CA THR A 517 64.27 -5.91 11.01
C THR A 517 62.93 -5.75 11.73
N GLN A 518 62.36 -4.55 11.77
CA GLN A 518 61.06 -4.28 12.41
C GLN A 518 59.98 -3.87 11.41
N GLN A 519 60.19 -4.13 10.12
CA GLN A 519 59.19 -3.94 9.06
C GLN A 519 58.55 -5.29 8.72
N PHE A 520 57.22 -5.34 8.73
CA PHE A 520 56.50 -6.54 8.33
C PHE A 520 56.60 -6.79 6.81
N THR A 521 56.57 -8.07 6.44
CA THR A 521 56.32 -8.50 5.07
C THR A 521 54.82 -8.54 4.83
N GLN A 522 54.34 -7.86 3.79
CA GLN A 522 52.94 -7.93 3.37
C GLN A 522 52.68 -9.24 2.61
N LEU A 523 51.76 -10.06 3.11
CA LEU A 523 51.32 -11.32 2.48
C LEU A 523 50.16 -11.09 1.50
N SER A 524 49.22 -10.22 1.87
CA SER A 524 48.09 -9.80 1.05
C SER A 524 47.76 -8.33 1.32
N GLY A 525 46.79 -7.74 0.60
CA GLY A 525 46.43 -6.32 0.78
C GLY A 525 45.98 -5.93 2.21
N SER A 526 45.78 -6.89 3.10
CA SER A 526 45.38 -6.65 4.50
C SER A 526 46.12 -7.51 5.53
N GLU A 527 47.07 -8.35 5.10
CA GLU A 527 47.76 -9.30 5.98
C GLU A 527 49.26 -9.09 5.95
N PHE A 528 49.86 -9.02 7.14
CA PHE A 528 51.26 -8.72 7.36
C PHE A 528 51.87 -9.77 8.29
N THR A 529 53.08 -10.23 8.00
CA THR A 529 53.84 -11.15 8.87
C THR A 529 55.23 -10.62 9.21
N LEU A 530 55.69 -10.89 10.43
CA LEU A 530 57.05 -10.60 10.86
C LEU A 530 57.55 -11.67 11.82
N ASP A 531 58.76 -12.18 11.59
CA ASP A 531 59.47 -13.03 12.52
C ASP A 531 60.46 -12.16 13.32
N LEU A 532 60.28 -12.06 14.64
CA LEU A 532 61.08 -11.19 15.50
C LEU A 532 61.27 -11.82 16.88
N GLN A 533 62.43 -11.56 17.51
CA GLN A 533 62.60 -11.85 18.93
C GLN A 533 61.80 -10.85 19.77
N LEU A 534 60.93 -11.36 20.65
CA LEU A 534 60.23 -10.56 21.65
C LEU A 534 60.78 -10.84 23.04
N THR A 535 61.01 -9.78 23.82
CA THR A 535 61.48 -9.86 25.21
C THR A 535 60.29 -9.93 26.17
N ALA A 536 60.28 -10.95 27.04
CA ALA A 536 59.25 -11.11 28.06
C ALA A 536 59.20 -9.91 29.03
N GLY A 537 57.98 -9.55 29.46
CA GLY A 537 57.74 -8.42 30.34
C GLY A 537 57.79 -7.05 29.66
N GLY A 538 58.19 -6.99 28.38
CA GLY A 538 58.06 -5.78 27.54
C GLY A 538 56.67 -5.65 26.93
N SER A 539 56.51 -4.63 26.09
CA SER A 539 55.31 -4.38 25.30
C SER A 539 55.67 -3.90 23.89
N TYR A 540 54.69 -3.92 22.98
CA TYR A 540 54.85 -3.46 21.60
C TYR A 540 53.56 -2.84 21.03
N LEU A 541 53.72 -2.17 19.89
CA LEU A 541 52.67 -1.60 19.05
C LEU A 541 53.01 -1.84 17.58
N PHE A 542 51.99 -1.81 16.74
CA PHE A 542 52.14 -1.80 15.29
C PHE A 542 51.91 -0.39 14.75
N LEU A 543 52.80 0.08 13.89
CA LEU A 543 52.70 1.40 13.26
C LEU A 543 52.40 1.23 11.76
N PRO A 544 51.39 1.90 11.21
CA PRO A 544 51.13 1.92 9.76
C PRO A 544 52.12 2.83 9.01
N MET A 545 52.81 3.73 9.71
CA MET A 545 53.78 4.65 9.13
C MET A 545 55.00 4.75 10.04
N ASN A 546 56.17 4.37 9.53
CA ASN A 546 57.42 4.47 10.28
C ASN A 546 57.78 5.94 10.53
N GLY A 547 58.12 6.29 11.76
CA GLY A 547 58.40 7.66 12.18
C GLY A 547 57.16 8.46 12.63
N SER A 548 55.94 7.93 12.52
CA SER A 548 54.72 8.58 13.01
C SER A 548 54.13 7.85 14.21
N TRP A 549 53.51 8.63 15.11
CA TRP A 549 52.70 8.15 16.23
C TRP A 549 51.21 8.45 16.07
N ASP A 550 50.83 9.07 14.94
CA ASP A 550 49.47 9.58 14.69
C ASP A 550 48.44 8.45 14.71
N HIS A 551 48.84 7.30 14.16
CA HIS A 551 48.06 6.07 14.18
C HIS A 551 48.90 4.89 14.68
N LYS A 552 48.29 4.05 15.50
CA LYS A 552 48.91 2.82 16.02
C LYS A 552 47.88 1.73 16.21
N PHE A 553 48.34 0.49 16.16
CA PHE A 553 47.53 -0.69 16.45
C PHE A 553 48.19 -1.55 17.52
N GLY A 554 47.40 -2.39 18.15
CA GLY A 554 47.85 -3.30 19.20
C GLY A 554 46.75 -4.22 19.68
N GLY A 555 46.87 -4.72 20.90
CA GLY A 555 45.86 -5.56 21.52
C GLY A 555 45.87 -5.49 23.04
N ALA A 556 44.86 -6.11 23.64
CA ALA A 556 44.74 -6.21 25.11
C ALA A 556 45.61 -7.32 25.72
N THR A 557 45.98 -8.31 24.91
CA THR A 557 46.72 -9.52 25.31
C THR A 557 48.00 -9.66 24.48
N ASP A 558 48.73 -10.76 24.61
CA ASP A 558 50.00 -10.97 23.87
C ASP A 558 49.80 -11.63 22.49
N GLY A 559 48.55 -11.91 22.11
CA GLY A 559 48.18 -12.54 20.84
C GLY A 559 48.51 -14.02 20.72
N THR A 560 48.90 -14.70 21.80
CA THR A 560 49.26 -16.13 21.78
C THR A 560 48.07 -17.09 21.84
N GLU A 561 46.84 -16.58 21.87
CA GLU A 561 45.64 -17.41 21.97
C GLU A 561 45.39 -18.23 20.70
N THR A 562 44.67 -19.35 20.83
CA THR A 562 44.45 -20.34 19.77
C THR A 562 43.87 -19.75 18.46
N GLY A 563 43.11 -18.65 18.55
CA GLY A 563 42.55 -17.91 17.40
C GLY A 563 43.11 -16.50 17.18
N GLY A 564 44.19 -16.12 17.88
CA GLY A 564 44.70 -14.75 17.94
C GLY A 564 43.83 -13.80 18.77
N ALA A 565 44.35 -12.60 18.99
CA ALA A 565 43.71 -11.53 19.73
C ALA A 565 43.08 -10.49 18.81
N THR A 566 42.11 -9.74 19.33
CA THR A 566 41.51 -8.58 18.65
C THR A 566 42.56 -7.49 18.44
N LEU A 567 42.66 -7.01 17.19
CA LEU A 567 43.45 -5.86 16.82
C LEU A 567 42.66 -4.58 17.15
N LEU A 568 43.25 -3.74 17.98
CA LEU A 568 42.68 -2.48 18.46
C LEU A 568 43.46 -1.32 17.85
N ALA A 569 42.78 -0.21 17.62
CA ALA A 569 43.37 1.01 17.05
C ALA A 569 43.44 2.13 18.09
N ASP A 570 44.55 2.87 18.06
CA ASP A 570 44.76 4.12 18.78
C ASP A 570 44.41 4.02 20.28
N GLY A 571 43.51 4.89 20.75
CA GLY A 571 43.12 4.96 22.17
C GLY A 571 42.38 3.72 22.68
N ALA A 572 41.97 2.80 21.80
CA ALA A 572 41.35 1.54 22.20
C ALA A 572 42.37 0.49 22.68
N VAL A 573 43.67 0.69 22.43
CA VAL A 573 44.72 -0.21 22.93
C VAL A 573 44.86 -0.03 24.45
N PRO A 574 44.55 -1.03 25.29
CA PRO A 574 44.58 -0.89 26.75
C PRO A 574 45.99 -0.55 27.25
N GLY A 575 46.09 0.41 28.18
CA GLY A 575 47.40 0.86 28.68
C GLY A 575 48.30 1.52 27.63
N SER A 576 47.74 1.83 26.45
CA SER A 576 48.42 2.34 25.25
C SER A 576 49.41 1.39 24.59
N ASN A 577 49.68 0.18 25.13
CA ASN A 577 50.69 -0.76 24.62
C ASN A 577 50.19 -2.21 24.70
N THR A 578 50.60 -3.04 23.73
CA THR A 578 50.28 -4.48 23.70
C THR A 578 51.32 -5.25 24.53
N PRO A 579 50.94 -6.08 25.51
CA PRO A 579 51.92 -6.86 26.27
C PRO A 579 52.64 -7.89 25.39
N ALA A 580 53.91 -8.16 25.67
CA ALA A 580 54.66 -9.22 25.00
C ALA A 580 54.38 -10.61 25.59
N PRO A 581 54.66 -11.69 24.85
CA PRO A 581 54.56 -13.06 25.38
C PRO A 581 55.35 -13.26 26.67
N ALA A 582 54.86 -14.15 27.53
CA ALA A 582 55.44 -14.41 28.86
C ALA A 582 56.89 -14.94 28.83
N THR A 583 57.35 -15.46 27.69
CA THR A 583 58.70 -16.02 27.51
C THR A 583 59.47 -15.26 26.44
N THR A 584 60.72 -14.89 26.71
CA THR A 584 61.59 -14.32 25.67
C THR A 584 61.89 -15.39 24.61
N GLY A 585 61.72 -15.05 23.34
CA GLY A 585 61.90 -16.01 22.25
C GLY A 585 61.67 -15.40 20.88
N ASN A 586 61.87 -16.20 19.84
CA ASN A 586 61.53 -15.83 18.46
C ASN A 586 60.06 -16.17 18.22
N TYR A 587 59.32 -15.22 17.64
CA TYR A 587 57.90 -15.37 17.36
C TYR A 587 57.60 -14.94 15.93
N ARG A 588 56.61 -15.60 15.33
CA ARG A 588 55.91 -15.13 14.14
C ARG A 588 54.70 -14.33 14.57
N ILE A 589 54.61 -13.10 14.07
CA ILE A 589 53.53 -12.16 14.34
C ILE A 589 52.77 -11.97 13.03
N ASN A 590 51.51 -12.40 12.99
CA ASN A 590 50.61 -12.15 11.85
C ASN A 590 49.58 -11.10 12.25
N VAL A 591 49.37 -10.09 11.42
CA VAL A 591 48.36 -9.03 11.62
C VAL A 591 47.44 -9.02 10.41
N ASN A 592 46.13 -9.15 10.64
CA ASN A 592 45.12 -9.22 9.59
C ASN A 592 44.04 -8.15 9.82
N PHE A 593 44.05 -7.13 8.97
CA PHE A 593 43.13 -5.98 9.05
C PHE A 593 41.71 -6.29 8.56
N LEU A 594 41.50 -7.37 7.79
CA LEU A 594 40.16 -7.82 7.39
C LEU A 594 39.39 -8.44 8.55
N THR A 595 40.05 -9.32 9.29
CA THR A 595 39.45 -10.00 10.46
C THR A 595 39.52 -9.17 11.74
N GLY A 596 40.32 -8.09 11.74
CA GLY A 596 40.58 -7.27 12.92
C GLY A 596 41.31 -8.06 14.00
N LYS A 597 42.28 -8.91 13.62
CA LYS A 597 43.02 -9.77 14.55
C LYS A 597 44.52 -9.74 14.31
N TYR A 598 45.28 -10.08 15.35
CA TYR A 598 46.68 -10.45 15.23
C TYR A 598 46.97 -11.73 16.03
N LYS A 599 48.00 -12.47 15.63
CA LYS A 599 48.39 -13.73 16.26
C LYS A 599 49.90 -13.81 16.39
N VAL A 600 50.37 -14.16 17.58
CA VAL A 600 51.77 -14.35 17.93
C VAL A 600 52.01 -15.83 18.19
N THR A 601 52.89 -16.45 17.41
CA THR A 601 53.17 -17.90 17.49
C THR A 601 54.66 -18.12 17.74
N PRO A 602 55.06 -18.92 18.75
CA PRO A 602 56.46 -19.30 18.93
C PRO A 602 57.04 -19.97 17.67
N LEU A 603 58.29 -19.67 17.33
CA LEU A 603 59.03 -20.26 16.20
C LEU A 603 59.92 -21.43 16.59
#